data_AF-A0A927LMF6-F1
#
_entry.id   AF-A0A927LMF6-F1
#
_cell.length_a   1.000
_cell.length_b   1.000
_cell.length_c   1.000
_cell.angle_alpha   90.00
_cell.angle_beta   90.00
_cell.angle_gamma   90.00
#
_symmetry.space_group_name_H-M   'P 1'
#
loop_
_entity.id
_entity.type
_entity.pdbx_description
1 polymer ?
#
loop_
_entity_poly.entity_id
_entity_poly.type
_entity_poly.pdbx_seq_one_letter_code
_entity_poly.pdbx_strand_id
1 'polypeptide(L)'
;MDKNVIDAILNDIQNKPEYILEVSDIVRNGATQIQYREIISFLCENDFIRQPFKNHGKFTILEKGKEVLKLGGWKKYLLKEEQTKKQTAQKAIYDAQISKFQATYGKYAVPISAISLLVAIGSLITGILMYQSRIKELEINQEKLKNKIEKIDSVKNIIDPK
;
A
#
# COMPACT_ATOMS: atom_id res chain seq x y z
N MET A 1 13.57 -33.63 -0.28
CA MET A 1 12.11 -33.75 -0.37
C MET A 1 11.69 -33.42 -1.79
N ASP A 2 11.03 -34.35 -2.47
CA ASP A 2 10.64 -34.18 -3.88
C ASP A 2 9.46 -33.21 -3.99
N LYS A 3 9.66 -32.12 -4.74
CA LYS A 3 8.70 -31.01 -4.87
C LYS A 3 7.45 -31.45 -5.63
N ASN A 4 7.61 -32.33 -6.61
CA ASN A 4 6.51 -32.82 -7.43
C ASN A 4 5.58 -33.74 -6.63
N VAL A 5 6.13 -34.45 -5.65
CA VAL A 5 5.38 -35.35 -4.76
C VAL A 5 4.48 -34.56 -3.81
N ILE A 6 4.96 -33.44 -3.27
CA ILE A 6 4.14 -32.57 -2.41
C ILE A 6 2.95 -32.01 -3.18
N ASP A 7 3.21 -31.52 -4.40
CA ASP A 7 2.17 -30.98 -5.26
C ASP A 7 1.14 -32.05 -5.63
N ALA A 8 1.58 -33.28 -5.91
CA ALA A 8 0.69 -34.41 -6.17
C ALA A 8 -0.17 -34.76 -4.93
N ILE A 9 0.43 -34.85 -3.74
CA ILE A 9 -0.28 -35.15 -2.49
C ILE A 9 -1.31 -34.07 -2.16
N LEU A 10 -0.95 -32.78 -2.27
CA LEU A 10 -1.87 -31.69 -1.97
C LEU A 10 -3.04 -31.65 -2.96
N ASN A 11 -2.78 -31.90 -4.25
CA ASN A 11 -3.83 -32.02 -5.25
C ASN A 11 -4.74 -33.23 -4.99
N ASP A 12 -4.18 -34.38 -4.61
CA ASP A 12 -4.98 -35.59 -4.32
C ASP A 12 -5.86 -35.39 -3.07
N ILE A 13 -5.33 -34.75 -2.02
CA ILE A 13 -6.10 -34.39 -0.81
C ILE A 13 -7.19 -33.37 -1.14
N GLN A 14 -6.95 -32.41 -2.04
CA GLN A 14 -7.97 -31.41 -2.41
C GLN A 14 -9.12 -32.03 -3.20
N ASN A 15 -8.81 -32.98 -4.09
CA ASN A 15 -9.79 -33.55 -5.02
C ASN A 15 -10.53 -34.77 -4.46
N LYS A 16 -10.00 -35.43 -3.42
CA LYS A 16 -10.64 -36.58 -2.79
C LYS A 16 -11.39 -36.18 -1.51
N PRO A 17 -12.65 -36.62 -1.32
CA PRO A 17 -13.41 -36.35 -0.10
C PRO A 17 -12.82 -37.06 1.15
N GLU A 18 -12.08 -38.14 0.92
CA GLU A 18 -11.33 -38.89 1.92
C GLU A 18 -10.01 -39.37 1.28
N TYR A 19 -8.88 -38.91 1.82
CA TYR A 19 -7.54 -39.27 1.31
C TYR A 19 -6.87 -40.28 2.24
N ILE A 20 -6.93 -41.56 1.90
CA ILE A 20 -6.25 -42.62 2.64
C ILE A 20 -4.90 -42.87 1.96
N LEU A 21 -3.79 -42.60 2.65
CA LEU A 21 -2.44 -42.74 2.10
C LEU A 21 -2.16 -44.14 1.53
N GLU A 22 -2.69 -45.18 2.17
CA GLU A 22 -2.48 -46.59 1.79
C GLU A 22 -3.24 -46.99 0.51
N VAL A 23 -4.22 -46.18 0.09
CA VAL A 23 -5.08 -46.40 -1.09
C VAL A 23 -4.79 -45.35 -2.18
N SER A 24 -3.88 -44.42 -1.94
CA SER A 24 -3.55 -43.39 -2.92
C SER A 24 -2.75 -43.98 -4.09
N ASP A 25 -3.19 -43.68 -5.32
CA ASP A 25 -2.57 -44.09 -6.58
C ASP A 25 -1.11 -43.63 -6.75
N ILE A 26 -0.68 -42.71 -5.86
CA ILE A 26 0.66 -42.12 -5.86
C ILE A 26 1.67 -43.05 -5.14
N VAL A 27 1.22 -43.95 -4.25
CA VAL A 27 2.08 -44.89 -3.52
C VAL A 27 2.20 -46.20 -4.30
N ARG A 28 3.31 -46.37 -5.03
CA ARG A 28 3.53 -47.53 -5.91
C ARG A 28 4.20 -48.73 -5.26
N ASN A 29 5.02 -48.54 -4.20
CA ASN A 29 5.77 -49.59 -3.50
C ASN A 29 5.96 -49.26 -1.99
N GLY A 30 6.32 -50.26 -1.16
CA GLY A 30 6.54 -50.09 0.29
C GLY A 30 7.65 -49.11 0.67
N ALA A 31 8.72 -49.01 -0.13
CA ALA A 31 9.80 -48.03 0.09
C ALA A 31 9.35 -46.57 -0.16
N THR A 32 8.44 -46.35 -1.11
CA THR A 32 7.82 -45.04 -1.33
C THR A 32 6.85 -44.69 -0.21
N GLN A 33 6.18 -45.67 0.41
CA GLN A 33 5.20 -45.40 1.47
C GLN A 33 5.82 -44.68 2.69
N ILE A 34 7.07 -45.01 3.05
CA ILE A 34 7.79 -44.36 4.16
C ILE A 34 8.03 -42.88 3.86
N GLN A 35 8.55 -42.57 2.67
CA GLN A 35 8.80 -41.18 2.25
C GLN A 35 7.52 -40.34 2.20
N TYR A 36 6.39 -40.94 1.79
CA TYR A 36 5.12 -40.24 1.74
C TYR A 36 4.54 -39.99 3.14
N ARG A 37 4.74 -40.93 4.08
CA ARG A 37 4.39 -40.72 5.49
C ARG A 37 5.18 -39.56 6.07
N GLU A 38 6.49 -39.48 5.81
CA GLU A 38 7.32 -38.34 6.25
C GLU A 38 6.82 -37.01 5.68
N ILE A 39 6.48 -36.96 4.40
CA ILE A 39 5.93 -35.75 3.77
C ILE A 39 4.59 -35.36 4.37
N ILE A 40 3.68 -36.31 4.62
CA ILE A 40 2.39 -36.03 5.25
C ILE A 40 2.57 -35.55 6.68
N SER A 41 3.44 -36.18 7.47
CA SER A 41 3.78 -35.72 8.81
C SER A 41 4.31 -34.29 8.79
N PHE A 42 5.22 -33.98 7.88
CA PHE A 42 5.73 -32.62 7.69
C PHE A 42 4.62 -31.62 7.34
N LEU A 43 3.71 -31.98 6.41
CA LEU A 43 2.60 -31.12 6.02
C LEU A 43 1.60 -30.89 7.16
N CYS A 44 1.39 -31.90 8.03
CA CYS A 44 0.59 -31.78 9.25
C CYS A 44 1.26 -30.86 10.28
N GLU A 45 2.55 -31.08 10.57
CA GLU A 45 3.31 -30.30 11.56
C GLU A 45 3.43 -28.81 11.20
N ASN A 46 3.38 -28.49 9.91
CA ASN A 46 3.52 -27.12 9.41
C ASN A 46 2.19 -26.47 8.98
N ASP A 47 1.05 -27.05 9.38
CA ASP A 47 -0.32 -26.56 9.14
C ASP A 47 -0.69 -26.41 7.65
N PHE A 48 -0.15 -27.25 6.77
CA PHE A 48 -0.59 -27.30 5.37
C PHE A 48 -1.82 -28.19 5.20
N ILE A 49 -1.91 -29.25 6.00
CA ILE A 49 -3.04 -30.18 6.06
C ILE A 49 -3.34 -30.48 7.53
N ARG A 50 -4.58 -30.90 7.83
CA ARG A 50 -4.94 -31.42 9.15
C ARG A 50 -5.55 -32.81 9.03
N GLN A 51 -5.32 -33.63 10.04
CA GLN A 51 -6.05 -34.88 10.25
C GLN A 51 -7.04 -34.68 11.41
N PRO A 52 -8.34 -34.43 11.15
CA PRO A 52 -9.31 -34.15 12.22
C PRO A 52 -9.55 -35.36 13.14
N PHE A 53 -9.35 -36.59 12.67
CA PHE A 53 -9.53 -37.80 13.47
C PHE A 53 -8.37 -38.77 13.22
N LYS A 54 -7.66 -39.19 14.28
CA LYS A 54 -6.50 -40.10 14.18
C LYS A 54 -6.84 -41.48 13.57
N ASN A 55 -8.08 -41.93 13.73
CA ASN A 55 -8.54 -43.26 13.30
C ASN A 55 -9.10 -43.30 11.88
N HIS A 56 -9.33 -42.14 11.25
CA HIS A 56 -9.75 -42.05 9.87
C HIS A 56 -8.58 -41.49 9.08
N GLY A 57 -8.18 -42.17 8.00
CA GLY A 57 -7.24 -41.63 7.01
C GLY A 57 -7.90 -40.51 6.23
N LYS A 58 -8.38 -39.47 6.92
CA LYS A 58 -9.04 -38.31 6.33
C LYS A 58 -8.16 -37.12 6.59
N PHE A 59 -7.59 -36.56 5.53
CA PHE A 59 -6.83 -35.32 5.59
C PHE A 59 -7.68 -34.20 4.99
N THR A 60 -7.56 -33.01 5.55
CA THR A 60 -8.21 -31.80 5.04
C THR A 60 -7.13 -30.76 4.76
N ILE A 61 -7.14 -30.21 3.56
CA ILE A 61 -6.22 -29.13 3.20
C ILE A 61 -6.58 -27.84 3.94
N LEU A 62 -5.58 -27.23 4.57
CA LEU A 62 -5.70 -25.94 5.23
C LEU A 62 -5.41 -24.79 4.26
N GLU A 63 -5.66 -23.55 4.67
CA GLU A 63 -5.45 -22.37 3.82
C GLU A 63 -4.02 -22.27 3.29
N LYS A 64 -3.03 -22.64 4.11
CA LYS A 64 -1.61 -22.67 3.72
C LYS A 64 -1.34 -23.68 2.60
N GLY A 65 -1.96 -24.86 2.68
CA GLY A 65 -1.90 -25.88 1.61
C GLY A 65 -2.61 -25.42 0.33
N LYS A 66 -3.76 -24.73 0.45
CA LYS A 66 -4.45 -24.15 -0.70
C LYS A 66 -3.62 -23.06 -1.37
N GLU A 67 -2.90 -22.27 -0.60
CA GLU A 67 -2.01 -21.23 -1.12
C GLU A 67 -0.88 -21.82 -1.97
N VAL A 68 -0.30 -22.94 -1.56
CA VAL A 68 0.67 -23.69 -2.37
C VAL A 68 0.10 -24.02 -3.74
N LEU A 69 -1.11 -24.60 -3.78
CA LEU A 69 -1.75 -25.00 -5.03
C LEU A 69 -2.12 -23.78 -5.89
N LYS A 70 -2.64 -22.71 -5.28
CA LYS A 70 -2.99 -21.46 -5.95
C LYS A 70 -1.78 -20.77 -6.60
N LEU A 71 -0.60 -20.84 -5.97
CA LEU A 71 0.63 -20.28 -6.51
C LEU A 71 1.24 -21.13 -7.62
N GLY A 72 0.66 -22.30 -7.92
CA GLY A 72 1.15 -23.22 -8.94
C GLY A 72 2.28 -24.12 -8.45
N GLY A 73 2.25 -24.50 -7.17
CA GLY A 73 3.07 -25.56 -6.58
C GLY A 73 4.09 -25.10 -5.54
N TRP A 74 4.68 -26.08 -4.86
CA TRP A 74 5.56 -25.94 -3.70
C TRP A 74 6.77 -25.05 -3.97
N LYS A 75 7.36 -25.17 -5.17
CA LYS A 75 8.52 -24.35 -5.56
C LYS A 75 8.18 -22.86 -5.58
N LYS A 76 7.03 -22.50 -6.14
CA LYS A 76 6.60 -21.08 -6.24
C LYS A 76 6.19 -20.54 -4.88
N TYR A 77 5.56 -21.38 -4.05
CA TYR A 77 5.27 -21.03 -2.65
C TYR A 77 6.56 -20.69 -1.87
N LEU A 78 7.59 -21.55 -1.94
CA LEU A 78 8.86 -21.30 -1.25
C LEU A 78 9.55 -20.02 -1.71
N LEU A 79 9.53 -19.74 -3.03
CA LEU A 79 10.08 -18.50 -3.57
C LEU A 79 9.35 -17.27 -3.02
N LYS A 80 8.01 -17.34 -2.92
CA LYS A 80 7.21 -16.27 -2.34
C LYS A 80 7.56 -16.06 -0.87
N GLU A 81 7.64 -17.13 -0.07
CA GLU A 81 8.01 -17.01 1.35
C GLU A 81 9.40 -16.39 1.53
N GLU A 82 10.37 -16.78 0.70
CA GLU A 82 11.72 -16.21 0.75
C GLU A 82 11.70 -14.71 0.41
N GLN A 83 10.93 -14.31 -0.62
CA GLN A 83 10.75 -12.91 -0.98
C GLN A 83 10.09 -12.12 0.15
N THR A 84 9.04 -12.66 0.78
CA THR A 84 8.36 -12.01 1.91
C THR A 84 9.33 -11.84 3.08
N LYS A 85 10.11 -12.86 3.43
CA LYS A 85 11.14 -12.75 4.49
C LYS A 85 12.17 -11.66 4.18
N LYS A 86 12.64 -11.58 2.93
CA LYS A 86 13.57 -10.52 2.50
C LYS A 86 12.95 -9.13 2.61
N GLN A 87 11.69 -8.96 2.20
CA GLN A 87 10.98 -7.69 2.30
C GLN A 87 10.76 -7.29 3.76
N THR A 88 10.36 -8.22 4.63
CA THR A 88 10.19 -7.95 6.07
C THR A 88 11.53 -7.56 6.72
N ALA A 89 12.62 -8.24 6.38
CA ALA A 89 13.95 -7.90 6.89
C ALA A 89 14.41 -6.51 6.40
N GLN A 90 14.21 -6.19 5.13
CA GLN A 90 14.52 -4.86 4.60
C GLN A 90 13.65 -3.78 5.27
N LYS A 91 12.35 -4.03 5.43
CA LYS A 91 11.45 -3.10 6.13
C LYS A 91 11.92 -2.85 7.56
N ALA A 92 12.31 -3.88 8.30
CA ALA A 92 12.84 -3.73 9.65
C ALA A 92 14.10 -2.85 9.70
N ILE A 93 14.99 -2.98 8.70
CA ILE A 93 16.18 -2.13 8.58
C ILE A 93 15.77 -0.67 8.29
N TYR A 94 14.85 -0.46 7.35
CA TYR A 94 14.36 0.88 7.02
C TYR A 94 13.63 1.54 8.20
N ASP A 95 12.76 0.81 8.89
CA ASP A 95 12.05 1.31 10.08
C ASP A 95 13.06 1.69 11.18
N ALA A 96 14.13 0.90 11.37
CA ALA A 96 15.20 1.24 12.31
C ALA A 96 15.98 2.51 11.88
N GLN A 97 16.21 2.70 10.58
CA GLN A 97 16.85 3.92 10.05
C GLN A 97 15.95 5.15 10.22
N ILE A 98 14.65 5.02 9.93
CA ILE A 98 13.65 6.09 10.12
C ILE A 98 13.55 6.45 11.60
N SER A 99 13.52 5.45 12.49
CA SER A 99 13.50 5.67 13.94
C SER A 99 14.73 6.45 14.40
N LYS A 100 15.94 6.07 13.93
CA LYS A 100 17.17 6.84 14.19
C LYS A 100 17.11 8.26 13.65
N PHE A 101 16.56 8.44 12.45
CA PHE A 101 16.40 9.76 11.85
C PHE A 101 15.41 10.63 12.64
N GLN A 102 14.28 10.08 13.06
CA GLN A 102 13.30 10.77 13.91
C GLN A 102 13.87 11.10 15.29
N ALA A 103 14.68 10.22 15.88
CA ALA A 103 15.34 10.49 17.16
C ALA A 103 16.33 11.67 17.06
N THR A 104 17.10 11.74 15.96
CA THR A 104 18.10 12.78 15.74
C THR A 104 17.48 14.10 15.29
N TYR A 105 16.56 14.06 14.32
CA TYR A 105 16.04 15.24 13.63
C TYR A 105 14.59 15.60 13.95
N GLY A 106 13.85 14.74 14.67
CA GLY A 106 12.45 14.99 15.03
C GLY A 106 12.24 16.26 15.86
N LYS A 107 13.25 16.68 16.62
CA LYS A 107 13.24 17.95 17.37
C LYS A 107 13.20 19.19 16.45
N TYR A 108 13.65 19.07 15.20
CA TYR A 108 13.62 20.16 14.22
C TYR A 108 12.35 20.19 13.38
N ALA A 109 11.53 19.14 13.39
CA ALA A 109 10.29 19.08 12.62
C ALA A 109 9.30 20.20 13.02
N VAL A 110 9.12 20.40 14.32
CA VAL A 110 8.23 21.44 14.87
C VAL A 110 8.70 22.86 14.51
N PRO A 111 9.94 23.29 14.79
CA PRO A 111 10.38 24.64 14.44
C PRO A 111 10.39 24.90 12.92
N ILE A 112 10.75 23.91 12.09
CA ILE A 112 10.67 24.06 10.62
C ILE A 112 9.21 24.26 10.17
N SER A 113 8.27 23.48 10.71
CA SER A 113 6.85 23.65 10.40
C SER A 113 6.31 25.02 10.85
N ALA A 114 6.74 25.51 12.03
CA ALA A 114 6.34 26.82 12.53
C ALA A 114 6.87 27.97 11.66
N ILE A 115 8.12 27.90 11.22
CA ILE A 115 8.71 28.88 10.28
C ILE A 115 7.93 28.86 8.96
N SER A 116 7.63 27.68 8.43
CA SER A 116 6.85 27.57 7.18
C SER A 116 5.45 28.17 7.30
N LEU A 117 4.79 27.99 8.46
CA LEU A 117 3.48 28.56 8.75
C LEU A 117 3.55 30.09 8.85
N LEU A 118 4.58 30.63 9.50
CA LEU A 118 4.79 32.08 9.60
C LEU A 118 5.04 32.71 8.23
N VAL A 119 5.79 32.05 7.36
CA VAL A 119 6.01 32.50 5.97
C VAL A 119 4.69 32.49 5.19
N ALA A 120 3.89 31.43 5.32
CA ALA A 120 2.58 31.33 4.68
C ALA A 120 1.64 32.46 5.13
N ILE A 121 1.53 32.71 6.45
CA ILE A 121 0.73 33.80 7.00
C ILE A 121 1.25 35.16 6.51
N GLY A 122 2.57 35.38 6.55
CA GLY A 122 3.19 36.61 6.07
C GLY A 122 2.89 36.89 4.59
N SER A 123 2.94 35.86 3.74
CA SER A 123 2.60 35.97 2.32
C SER A 123 1.11 36.26 2.06
N LEU A 124 0.21 35.68 2.86
CA LEU A 124 -1.22 35.97 2.80
C LEU A 124 -1.52 37.43 3.19
N ILE A 125 -0.93 37.92 4.28
CA ILE A 125 -1.12 39.29 4.74
C ILE A 125 -0.60 40.29 3.69
N THR A 126 0.60 40.07 3.16
CA THR A 126 1.16 40.94 2.10
C THR A 126 0.31 40.92 0.85
N GLY A 127 -0.23 39.76 0.45
CA GLY A 127 -1.18 39.66 -0.67
C GLY A 127 -2.46 40.48 -0.45
N ILE A 128 -3.05 40.41 0.75
CA ILE A 128 -4.25 41.18 1.11
C ILE A 128 -3.97 42.69 1.09
N LEU A 129 -2.84 43.12 1.65
CA LEU A 129 -2.46 44.53 1.67
C LEU A 129 -2.21 45.08 0.26
N MET A 130 -1.50 44.33 -0.59
CA MET A 130 -1.33 44.71 -2.00
C MET A 130 -2.67 44.79 -2.73
N TYR A 131 -3.57 43.86 -2.49
CA TYR A 131 -4.91 43.87 -3.10
C TYR A 131 -5.70 45.12 -2.70
N GLN A 132 -5.74 45.46 -1.40
CA GLN A 132 -6.41 46.66 -0.91
C GLN A 132 -5.81 47.95 -1.47
N SER A 133 -4.47 48.03 -1.55
CA SER A 133 -3.79 49.19 -2.16
C SER A 133 -4.20 49.35 -3.63
N ARG A 134 -4.27 48.24 -4.38
CA ARG A 134 -4.65 48.25 -5.79
C ARG A 134 -6.10 48.67 -6.00
N ILE A 135 -7.01 48.28 -5.12
CA ILE A 135 -8.42 48.74 -5.15
C ILE A 135 -8.48 50.25 -4.95
N LYS A 136 -7.81 50.79 -3.92
CA LYS A 136 -7.78 52.24 -3.67
C LYS A 136 -7.20 53.02 -4.85
N GLU A 137 -6.14 52.50 -5.46
CA GLU A 137 -5.53 53.12 -6.64
C GLU A 137 -6.48 53.10 -7.85
N LEU A 138 -7.23 52.01 -8.04
CA LEU A 138 -8.26 51.91 -9.08
C LEU A 138 -9.42 52.90 -8.83
N GLU A 139 -9.88 53.05 -7.59
CA GLU A 139 -10.92 54.02 -7.22
C GLU A 139 -10.49 55.46 -7.51
N ILE A 140 -9.27 55.85 -7.11
CA ILE A 140 -8.71 57.18 -7.39
C ILE A 140 -8.61 57.43 -8.91
N ASN A 141 -8.22 56.40 -9.67
CA ASN A 141 -8.11 56.52 -11.12
C ASN A 141 -9.50 56.64 -11.79
N GLN A 142 -10.51 55.93 -11.30
CA GLN A 142 -11.89 56.08 -11.76
C GLN A 142 -12.43 57.49 -11.49
N GLU A 143 -12.19 58.05 -10.30
CA GLU A 143 -12.63 59.39 -9.94
C GLU A 143 -11.96 60.46 -10.81
N LYS A 144 -10.65 60.33 -11.07
CA LYS A 144 -9.92 61.18 -12.02
C LYS A 144 -10.50 61.07 -13.44
N LEU A 145 -10.89 59.88 -13.87
CA LEU A 145 -11.49 59.67 -15.20
C LEU A 145 -12.86 60.33 -15.29
N LYS A 146 -13.70 60.16 -14.27
CA LYS A 146 -15.03 60.77 -14.20
C LYS A 146 -14.95 62.30 -14.26
N ASN A 147 -14.05 62.90 -13.48
CA ASN A 147 -13.81 64.35 -13.50
C ASN A 147 -13.30 64.85 -14.87
N LYS A 148 -12.55 64.03 -15.61
CA LYS A 148 -12.13 64.37 -16.99
C LYS A 148 -13.30 64.32 -17.96
N ILE A 149 -14.18 63.32 -17.84
CA ILE A 149 -15.37 63.17 -18.69
C ILE A 149 -16.33 64.34 -18.47
N GLU A 150 -16.64 64.68 -17.21
CA GLU A 150 -17.51 65.83 -16.87
C GLU A 150 -16.95 67.15 -17.43
N LYS A 151 -15.62 67.34 -17.41
CA LYS A 151 -14.98 68.50 -18.04
C LYS A 151 -15.13 68.50 -19.56
N ILE A 152 -15.04 67.35 -20.21
CA ILE A 152 -15.23 67.24 -21.65
C ILE A 152 -16.70 67.50 -22.04
N ASP A 153 -17.65 66.94 -21.30
CA ASP A 153 -19.08 67.14 -21.55
C ASP A 153 -19.54 68.57 -21.28
N SER A 154 -19.01 69.22 -20.24
CA SER A 154 -19.27 70.65 -19.98
C SER A 154 -18.70 71.55 -21.09
N VAL A 155 -17.51 71.26 -21.61
CA VAL A 155 -16.96 71.98 -22.78
C VAL A 155 -17.81 71.73 -24.03
N LYS A 156 -18.31 70.51 -24.23
CA LYS A 156 -19.15 70.16 -25.39
C LYS A 156 -20.52 70.85 -25.36
N ASN A 157 -21.15 70.96 -24.19
CA ASN A 157 -22.41 71.70 -24.00
C ASN A 157 -22.27 73.22 -24.23
N ILE A 158 -21.07 73.78 -24.12
CA ILE A 158 -20.80 75.19 -24.45
C ILE A 158 -20.69 75.41 -25.96
N ILE A 159 -20.32 74.38 -26.72
CA ILE A 159 -20.04 74.47 -28.17
C ILE A 159 -21.28 74.18 -29.02
N ASP A 160 -22.23 73.38 -28.54
CA ASP A 160 -23.54 73.13 -29.20
C ASP A 160 -24.70 73.35 -28.20
N PRO A 161 -25.14 74.60 -27.99
CA PRO A 161 -26.36 74.87 -27.23
C PRO A 161 -27.56 74.56 -28.13
N LYS A 162 -28.38 73.58 -27.73
CA LYS A 162 -29.70 73.38 -28.31
C LYS A 162 -30.65 74.53 -27.95
#